data_AF-A0A1J3HYJ3-F1
#
_entry.id   AF-A0A1J3HYJ3-F1
#
_cell.length_a   1.000
_cell.length_b   1.000
_cell.length_c   1.000
_cell.angle_alpha   90.00
_cell.angle_beta   90.00
_cell.angle_gamma   90.00
#
_symmetry.space_group_name_H-M   'P 1'
#
loop_
_entity.id
_entity.type
_entity.pdbx_description
1 polymer ?
#
loop_
_entity_poly.entity_id
_entity_poly.type
_entity_poly.pdbx_seq_one_letter_code
_entity_poly.pdbx_strand_id
1 'polypeptide(L)'
;KISVVHISQSMAESMDTGTDTERQPPYYSNTRVFWDVVDFPVPLDGDLDLFCFEVSGAISNERFSGEVEFYAYGDDLTDQDRMAIRKAGIWLLQEGAEKRERLNRMLLDVLEYAHRNRDPADANFLIAMKDIPEKDTKLLGIMQVLRQKGYEVWFVVPDDYPASQVPTFDYATLVWRWSILCAGGYPIESSDSDSDAHETLLAAKKLSEYVSSSV
;
A
#
# COMPACT_ATOMS: atom_id res chain seq x y z
N LYS A 1 49.47 35.11 -53.40
CA LYS A 1 49.18 36.18 -52.42
C LYS A 1 48.39 35.56 -51.28
N ILE A 2 48.95 35.58 -50.08
CA ILE A 2 48.41 34.98 -48.85
C ILE A 2 47.75 36.11 -48.06
N SER A 3 46.52 35.90 -47.54
CA SER A 3 45.87 36.72 -46.50
C SER A 3 45.14 35.75 -45.56
N VAL A 4 45.71 35.46 -44.39
CA VAL A 4 45.43 36.01 -43.04
C VAL A 4 44.21 35.39 -42.36
N VAL A 5 44.49 34.74 -41.22
CA VAL A 5 43.60 34.16 -40.21
C VAL A 5 43.21 35.22 -39.16
N HIS A 6 41.96 35.23 -38.70
CA HIS A 6 41.49 35.55 -37.32
C HIS A 6 39.97 35.23 -37.24
N ILE A 7 39.51 34.16 -36.58
CA ILE A 7 39.22 33.95 -35.13
C ILE A 7 37.83 34.46 -34.68
N SER A 8 37.06 33.52 -34.09
CA SER A 8 35.96 33.61 -33.10
C SER A 8 34.49 33.73 -33.53
N GLN A 9 33.74 32.62 -33.38
CA GLN A 9 32.51 32.45 -32.56
C GLN A 9 32.01 31.00 -32.76
N SER A 10 32.12 30.06 -31.80
CA SER A 10 31.31 29.90 -30.59
C SER A 10 29.81 29.91 -30.85
N MET A 11 29.21 28.73 -31.04
CA MET A 11 27.93 28.32 -30.47
C MET A 11 27.88 26.78 -30.48
N ALA A 12 28.15 26.19 -29.32
CA ALA A 12 27.77 24.82 -29.04
C ALA A 12 26.26 24.84 -28.78
N GLU A 13 25.48 24.29 -29.71
CA GLU A 13 24.08 23.98 -29.44
C GLU A 13 24.07 22.84 -28.42
N SER A 14 23.70 23.19 -27.20
CA SER A 14 23.42 22.25 -26.11
C SER A 14 22.23 21.39 -26.51
N MET A 15 22.51 20.15 -26.90
CA MET A 15 21.51 19.12 -27.05
C MET A 15 20.99 18.78 -25.65
N ASP A 16 19.85 19.37 -25.32
CA ASP A 16 19.08 19.09 -24.11
C ASP A 16 18.64 17.63 -24.17
N THR A 17 19.42 16.73 -23.55
CA THR A 17 19.00 15.36 -23.29
C THR A 17 18.09 15.39 -22.06
N GLY A 18 16.91 15.99 -22.22
CA GLY A 18 15.77 15.69 -21.37
C GLY A 18 15.41 14.24 -21.60
N THR A 19 15.93 13.35 -20.76
CA THR A 19 15.35 12.02 -20.59
C THR A 19 13.98 12.22 -19.96
N ASP A 20 12.99 12.52 -20.80
CA ASP A 20 11.59 12.32 -20.47
C ASP A 20 11.43 10.81 -20.26
N THR A 21 11.69 10.40 -19.03
CA THR A 21 11.39 9.06 -18.57
C THR A 21 9.88 9.03 -18.62
N GLU A 22 9.33 8.46 -19.69
CA GLU A 22 7.90 8.28 -19.92
C GLU A 22 7.30 7.74 -18.62
N ARG A 23 6.71 8.64 -17.81
CA ARG A 23 6.21 8.30 -16.49
C ARG A 23 5.05 7.36 -16.74
N GLN A 24 5.31 6.07 -16.54
CA GLN A 24 4.30 5.04 -16.70
C GLN A 24 3.03 5.45 -15.93
N PRO A 25 1.82 5.18 -16.48
CA PRO A 25 0.58 5.65 -15.90
C PRO A 25 0.34 5.07 -14.49
N PRO A 26 -0.38 5.78 -13.61
CA PRO A 26 -0.75 5.26 -12.30
C PRO A 26 -1.72 4.07 -12.43
N TYR A 27 -1.70 3.19 -11.44
CA TYR A 27 -2.67 2.11 -11.29
C TYR A 27 -3.94 2.66 -10.64
N TYR A 28 -5.06 2.57 -11.36
CA TYR A 28 -6.35 3.02 -10.83
C TYR A 28 -7.05 1.87 -10.12
N SER A 29 -6.77 1.71 -8.83
CA SER A 29 -7.31 0.64 -7.99
C SER A 29 -7.70 1.21 -6.63
N ASN A 30 -8.90 0.88 -6.16
CA ASN A 30 -9.38 1.31 -4.85
C ASN A 30 -8.67 0.52 -3.76
N THR A 31 -8.28 1.18 -2.68
CA THR A 31 -7.59 0.54 -1.57
C THR A 31 -8.48 0.54 -0.34
N ARG A 32 -8.61 -0.63 0.29
CA ARG A 32 -9.22 -0.73 1.62
C ARG A 32 -8.15 -0.95 2.67
N VAL A 33 -8.11 -0.05 3.64
CA VAL A 33 -7.25 -0.12 4.83
C VAL A 33 -7.99 -0.84 5.94
N PHE A 34 -7.49 -2.00 6.35
CA PHE A 34 -7.99 -2.80 7.45
C PHE A 34 -7.09 -2.61 8.67
N TRP A 35 -7.58 -1.91 9.68
CA TRP A 35 -6.74 -1.34 10.72
C TRP A 35 -7.18 -1.75 12.13
N ASP A 36 -6.35 -2.51 12.83
CA ASP A 36 -6.49 -2.78 14.27
C ASP A 36 -5.89 -1.62 15.07
N VAL A 37 -6.76 -0.80 15.65
CA VAL A 37 -6.37 0.41 16.37
C VAL A 37 -5.67 0.13 17.70
N VAL A 38 -5.75 -1.10 18.21
CA VAL A 38 -5.08 -1.52 19.45
C VAL A 38 -3.64 -1.93 19.14
N ASP A 39 -3.42 -2.65 18.05
CA ASP A 39 -2.07 -3.02 17.62
C ASP A 39 -1.25 -1.85 17.09
N PHE A 40 -1.93 -0.97 16.34
CA PHE A 40 -1.37 0.15 15.61
C PHE A 40 -2.14 1.42 16.00
N PRO A 41 -1.91 1.97 17.20
CA PRO A 41 -2.60 3.18 17.63
C PRO A 41 -2.15 4.38 16.79
N VAL A 42 -3.05 5.37 16.68
CA VAL A 42 -2.74 6.67 16.05
C VAL A 42 -1.53 7.30 16.75
N PRO A 43 -0.61 7.92 16.00
CA PRO A 43 0.47 8.74 16.59
C PRO A 43 -0.07 9.79 17.58
N LEU A 44 0.77 10.16 18.55
CA LEU A 44 0.42 10.89 19.79
C LEU A 44 -0.30 12.25 19.63
N ASP A 45 -0.29 12.81 18.44
CA ASP A 45 -0.95 14.05 18.04
C ASP A 45 -2.42 13.87 17.61
N GLY A 46 -2.87 12.62 17.41
CA GLY A 46 -4.29 12.25 17.37
C GLY A 46 -5.10 12.80 16.18
N ASP A 47 -4.43 13.39 15.19
CA ASP A 47 -5.08 13.94 14.00
C ASP A 47 -5.34 12.83 12.97
N LEU A 48 -6.55 12.27 13.05
CA LEU A 48 -7.01 11.23 12.13
C LEU A 48 -7.21 11.74 10.69
N ASP A 49 -7.49 13.03 10.51
CA ASP A 49 -7.62 13.61 9.18
C ASP A 49 -6.24 13.64 8.50
N LEU A 50 -5.21 14.07 9.25
CA LEU A 50 -3.82 14.03 8.79
C LEU A 50 -3.35 12.59 8.55
N PHE A 51 -3.65 11.66 9.45
CA PHE A 51 -3.31 10.24 9.25
C PHE A 51 -3.89 9.67 7.96
N CYS A 52 -5.18 9.89 7.69
CA CYS A 52 -5.82 9.45 6.45
C CYS A 52 -5.17 10.08 5.22
N PHE A 53 -4.82 11.36 5.29
CA PHE A 53 -4.12 12.08 4.24
C PHE A 53 -2.74 11.49 3.95
N GLU A 54 -1.91 11.29 4.98
CA GLU A 54 -0.55 10.78 4.84
C GLU A 54 -0.53 9.32 4.33
N VAL A 55 -1.40 8.45 4.83
CA VAL A 55 -1.54 7.07 4.33
C VAL A 55 -1.93 7.07 2.85
N SER A 56 -2.89 7.90 2.46
CA SER A 56 -3.31 8.01 1.05
C SER A 56 -2.19 8.55 0.17
N GLY A 57 -1.38 9.48 0.69
CA GLY A 57 -0.17 9.98 0.05
C GLY A 57 0.89 8.90 -0.15
N ALA A 58 1.18 8.10 0.87
CA ALA A 58 2.11 6.97 0.80
C ALA A 58 1.70 5.96 -0.29
N ILE A 59 0.41 5.63 -0.37
CA ILE A 59 -0.14 4.74 -1.40
C ILE A 59 0.00 5.36 -2.80
N SER A 60 -0.26 6.67 -2.91
CA SER A 60 -0.13 7.40 -4.18
C SER A 60 1.31 7.49 -4.67
N ASN A 61 2.29 7.56 -3.75
CA ASN A 61 3.72 7.53 -4.09
C ASN A 61 4.14 6.20 -4.71
N GLU A 62 3.46 5.11 -4.35
CA GLU A 62 3.57 3.78 -4.96
C GLU A 62 2.71 3.64 -6.25
N ARG A 63 2.25 4.78 -6.78
CA ARG A 63 1.54 4.92 -8.05
C ARG A 63 0.13 4.32 -8.09
N PHE A 64 -0.48 4.07 -6.93
CA PHE A 64 -1.89 3.67 -6.83
C PHE A 64 -2.78 4.88 -6.55
N SER A 65 -3.72 5.20 -7.44
CA SER A 65 -4.46 6.48 -7.42
C SER A 65 -5.99 6.33 -7.30
N GLY A 66 -6.49 5.22 -6.77
CA GLY A 66 -7.92 5.03 -6.49
C GLY A 66 -8.34 5.60 -5.14
N GLU A 67 -9.61 5.39 -4.77
CA GLU A 67 -10.14 5.80 -3.48
C GLU A 67 -9.52 4.96 -2.35
N VAL A 68 -9.21 5.60 -1.22
CA VAL A 68 -8.68 4.93 -0.02
C VAL A 68 -9.75 4.98 1.08
N GLU A 69 -10.31 3.82 1.41
CA GLU A 69 -11.30 3.68 2.47
C GLU A 69 -10.68 3.07 3.73
N PHE A 70 -10.98 3.62 4.90
CA PHE A 70 -10.42 3.18 6.18
C PHE A 70 -11.46 2.44 7.03
N TYR A 71 -11.09 1.25 7.50
CA TYR A 71 -11.93 0.39 8.33
C TYR A 71 -11.18 0.01 9.61
N ALA A 72 -11.69 0.50 10.73
CA ALA A 72 -11.09 0.34 12.05
C ALA A 72 -11.76 -0.78 12.86
N TYR A 73 -10.93 -1.51 13.59
CA TYR A 73 -11.32 -2.58 14.52
C TYR A 73 -10.68 -2.29 15.86
N GLY A 74 -11.49 -2.12 16.89
CA GLY A 74 -11.03 -1.76 18.23
C GLY A 74 -11.76 -2.51 19.33
N ASP A 75 -11.32 -2.25 20.54
CA ASP A 75 -11.85 -2.86 21.76
C ASP A 75 -12.42 -1.75 22.67
N ASP A 76 -11.67 -1.35 23.70
CA ASP A 76 -12.02 -0.31 24.67
C ASP A 76 -11.78 1.12 24.14
N LEU A 77 -12.47 1.49 23.06
CA LEU A 77 -12.44 2.86 22.54
C LEU A 77 -13.29 3.81 23.40
N THR A 78 -12.72 4.96 23.78
CA THR A 78 -13.44 6.01 24.48
C THR A 78 -14.47 6.68 23.57
N ASP A 79 -15.45 7.38 24.14
CA ASP A 79 -16.43 8.15 23.34
C ASP A 79 -15.75 9.23 22.48
N GLN A 80 -14.63 9.78 22.95
CA GLN A 80 -13.84 10.75 22.20
C GLN A 80 -13.18 10.09 20.99
N ASP A 81 -12.60 8.90 21.15
CA ASP A 81 -11.98 8.15 20.05
C ASP A 81 -13.03 7.81 18.97
N ARG A 82 -14.20 7.32 19.38
CA ARG A 82 -15.30 6.99 18.45
C ARG A 82 -15.75 8.20 17.66
N MET A 83 -15.85 9.36 18.32
CA MET A 83 -16.23 10.61 17.66
C MET A 83 -15.17 11.07 16.68
N ALA A 84 -13.89 11.00 17.04
CA ALA A 84 -12.78 11.36 16.17
C ALA A 84 -12.72 10.46 14.93
N ILE A 85 -12.82 9.13 15.12
CA ILE A 85 -12.83 8.13 14.04
C ILE A 85 -13.95 8.40 13.04
N ARG A 86 -15.18 8.61 13.53
CA ARG A 86 -16.32 8.90 12.65
C ARG A 86 -16.19 10.25 11.94
N LYS A 87 -15.66 11.27 12.62
CA LYS A 87 -15.44 12.59 12.05
C LYS A 87 -14.43 12.55 10.90
N ALA A 88 -13.40 11.73 11.02
CA ALA A 88 -12.38 11.50 9.99
C ALA A 88 -12.86 10.59 8.83
N GLY A 89 -14.13 10.17 8.82
CA GLY A 89 -14.68 9.31 7.76
C GLY A 89 -14.22 7.85 7.84
N ILE A 90 -13.68 7.41 8.97
CA ILE A 90 -13.22 6.04 9.19
C ILE A 90 -14.39 5.18 9.68
N TRP A 91 -14.57 4.01 9.05
CA TRP A 91 -15.62 3.06 9.40
C TRP A 91 -15.20 2.20 10.59
N LEU A 92 -15.80 2.43 11.75
CA LEU A 92 -15.59 1.60 12.95
C LEU A 92 -16.52 0.39 12.93
N LEU A 93 -15.98 -0.79 12.57
CA LEU A 93 -16.79 -2.00 12.31
C LEU A 93 -16.92 -2.93 13.51
N GLN A 94 -15.97 -2.89 14.45
CA GLN A 94 -16.07 -3.65 15.69
C GLN A 94 -15.48 -2.87 16.86
N GLU A 95 -16.16 -2.95 17.99
CA GLU A 95 -15.83 -2.35 19.28
C GLU A 95 -16.02 -3.40 20.38
N GLY A 96 -15.31 -3.27 21.51
CA GLY A 96 -15.44 -4.14 22.68
C GLY A 96 -15.11 -5.61 22.41
N ALA A 97 -14.19 -5.88 21.49
CA ALA A 97 -13.85 -7.22 21.04
C ALA A 97 -12.39 -7.55 21.33
N GLU A 98 -12.19 -8.76 21.86
CA GLU A 98 -10.86 -9.30 22.14
C GLU A 98 -10.06 -9.49 20.85
N LYS A 99 -8.74 -9.54 20.98
CA LYS A 99 -7.80 -9.62 19.84
C LYS A 99 -8.18 -10.67 18.78
N ARG A 100 -8.63 -11.85 19.21
CA ARG A 100 -9.05 -12.93 18.29
C ARG A 100 -10.34 -12.61 17.55
N GLU A 101 -11.28 -11.94 18.20
CA GLU A 101 -12.57 -11.58 17.61
C GLU A 101 -12.38 -10.49 16.56
N ARG A 102 -11.58 -9.46 16.87
CA ARG A 102 -11.20 -8.42 15.90
C ARG A 102 -10.51 -9.02 14.68
N LEU A 103 -9.56 -9.94 14.89
CA LEU A 103 -8.90 -10.64 13.79
C LEU A 103 -9.90 -11.42 12.94
N ASN A 104 -10.77 -12.22 13.54
CA ASN A 104 -11.75 -13.01 12.79
C ASN A 104 -12.70 -12.11 11.99
N ARG A 105 -13.14 -11.00 12.57
CA ARG A 105 -14.02 -10.05 11.89
C ARG A 105 -13.32 -9.36 10.73
N MET A 106 -12.10 -8.87 10.94
CA MET A 106 -11.30 -8.28 9.86
C MET A 106 -11.11 -9.28 8.71
N LEU A 107 -10.83 -10.55 8.99
CA LEU A 107 -10.67 -11.57 7.95
C LEU A 107 -11.98 -11.82 7.18
N LEU A 108 -13.13 -11.78 7.84
CA LEU A 108 -14.44 -11.85 7.16
C LEU A 108 -14.65 -10.64 6.24
N ASP A 109 -14.34 -9.44 6.72
CA ASP A 109 -14.51 -8.20 5.97
C ASP A 109 -13.53 -8.11 4.77
N VAL A 110 -12.30 -8.65 4.91
CA VAL A 110 -11.34 -8.84 3.81
C VAL A 110 -11.92 -9.77 2.74
N LEU A 111 -12.43 -10.93 3.13
CA LEU A 111 -13.00 -11.90 2.20
C LEU A 111 -14.27 -11.37 1.52
N GLU A 112 -15.08 -10.61 2.25
CA GLU A 112 -16.27 -9.94 1.71
C GLU A 112 -15.89 -8.86 0.70
N TYR A 113 -14.85 -8.06 0.99
CA TYR A 113 -14.35 -7.05 0.05
C TYR A 113 -13.80 -7.69 -1.24
N ALA A 114 -13.00 -8.75 -1.12
CA ALA A 114 -12.53 -9.52 -2.27
C ALA A 114 -13.68 -10.18 -3.06
N HIS A 115 -14.73 -10.62 -2.37
CA HIS A 115 -15.90 -11.21 -3.03
C HIS A 115 -16.69 -10.19 -3.86
N ARG A 116 -16.81 -8.95 -3.37
CA ARG A 116 -17.49 -7.85 -4.06
C ARG A 116 -16.65 -7.27 -5.20
N ASN A 117 -15.33 -7.24 -5.05
CA ASN A 117 -14.39 -6.70 -6.05
C ASN A 117 -13.56 -7.86 -6.62
N ARG A 118 -14.17 -8.61 -7.54
CA ARG A 118 -13.60 -9.86 -8.07
C ARG A 118 -12.43 -9.64 -9.02
N ASP A 119 -12.33 -8.45 -9.61
CA ASP A 119 -11.18 -8.10 -10.43
C ASP A 119 -10.03 -7.64 -9.53
N PRO A 120 -8.88 -8.32 -9.55
CA PRO A 120 -7.71 -7.91 -8.78
C PRO A 120 -7.08 -6.59 -9.22
N ALA A 121 -7.42 -6.07 -10.39
CA ALA A 121 -6.96 -4.76 -10.85
C ALA A 121 -7.68 -3.59 -10.15
N ASP A 122 -8.89 -3.82 -9.60
CA ASP A 122 -9.75 -2.77 -9.05
C ASP A 122 -9.67 -2.63 -7.51
N ALA A 123 -9.01 -3.58 -6.83
CA ALA A 123 -8.98 -3.65 -5.37
C ALA A 123 -7.60 -3.98 -4.79
N ASN A 124 -7.15 -3.15 -3.85
CA ASN A 124 -5.96 -3.35 -3.05
C ASN A 124 -6.31 -3.49 -1.56
N PHE A 125 -5.45 -4.20 -0.82
CA PHE A 125 -5.65 -4.49 0.60
C PHE A 125 -4.45 -3.98 1.39
N LEU A 126 -4.65 -3.07 2.33
CA LEU A 126 -3.63 -2.70 3.31
C LEU A 126 -4.03 -3.27 4.68
N ILE A 127 -3.19 -4.14 5.22
CA ILE A 127 -3.44 -4.87 6.47
C ILE A 127 -2.55 -4.31 7.58
N ALA A 128 -3.14 -3.57 8.51
CA ALA A 128 -2.52 -3.09 9.73
C ALA A 128 -3.07 -3.87 10.93
N MET A 129 -2.60 -5.10 11.08
CA MET A 129 -3.00 -6.04 12.15
C MET A 129 -1.82 -6.97 12.46
N LYS A 130 -1.45 -7.07 13.75
CA LYS A 130 -0.47 -8.05 14.24
C LYS A 130 -1.12 -9.43 14.24
N ASP A 131 -0.38 -10.44 13.80
CA ASP A 131 -0.82 -11.82 13.99
C ASP A 131 -0.83 -12.17 15.49
N ILE A 132 -1.48 -13.28 15.85
CA ILE A 132 -1.50 -13.79 17.22
C ILE A 132 -0.44 -14.89 17.33
N PRO A 133 0.69 -14.64 18.01
CA PRO A 133 1.76 -15.63 18.14
C PRO A 133 1.24 -16.95 18.71
N GLU A 134 1.88 -18.05 18.31
CA GLU A 134 1.63 -19.41 18.84
C GLU A 134 0.22 -19.96 18.59
N LYS A 135 -0.60 -19.29 17.79
CA LYS A 135 -1.91 -19.80 17.36
C LYS A 135 -1.95 -19.95 15.84
N ASP A 136 -2.54 -21.04 15.36
CA ASP A 136 -2.90 -21.18 13.95
C ASP A 136 -4.01 -20.16 13.64
N THR A 137 -3.63 -19.02 13.06
CA THR A 137 -4.54 -18.05 12.47
C THR A 137 -4.57 -18.24 10.96
N LYS A 138 -5.62 -17.74 10.31
CA LYS A 138 -5.74 -17.77 8.85
C LYS A 138 -5.27 -16.47 8.19
N LEU A 139 -4.59 -15.57 8.93
CA LEU A 139 -4.19 -14.27 8.41
C LEU A 139 -3.26 -14.41 7.20
N LEU A 140 -2.08 -14.99 7.40
CA LEU A 140 -1.11 -15.17 6.32
C LEU A 140 -1.64 -16.07 5.19
N GLY A 141 -2.36 -17.14 5.54
CA GLY A 141 -2.97 -18.03 4.55
C GLY A 141 -4.00 -17.34 3.64
N ILE A 142 -4.83 -16.44 4.19
CA ILE A 142 -5.79 -15.65 3.39
C ILE A 142 -5.05 -14.66 2.49
N MET A 143 -4.04 -13.96 3.01
CA MET A 143 -3.26 -13.01 2.20
C MET A 143 -2.52 -13.71 1.07
N GLN A 144 -1.94 -14.87 1.32
CA GLN A 144 -1.32 -15.69 0.28
C GLN A 144 -2.32 -16.07 -0.83
N VAL A 145 -3.55 -16.46 -0.47
CA VAL A 145 -4.58 -16.76 -1.46
C VAL A 145 -4.99 -15.52 -2.27
N LEU A 146 -5.06 -14.34 -1.66
CA LEU A 146 -5.32 -13.09 -2.37
C LEU A 146 -4.17 -12.73 -3.33
N ARG A 147 -2.92 -12.86 -2.89
CA ARG A 147 -1.73 -12.69 -3.72
C ARG A 147 -1.72 -13.65 -4.92
N GLN A 148 -2.03 -14.93 -4.70
CA GLN A 148 -2.14 -15.93 -5.77
C GLN A 148 -3.27 -15.62 -6.77
N LYS A 149 -4.30 -14.89 -6.34
CA LYS A 149 -5.36 -14.38 -7.22
C LYS A 149 -4.97 -13.10 -7.96
N GLY A 150 -3.79 -12.52 -7.66
CA GLY A 150 -3.27 -11.33 -8.33
C GLY A 150 -3.60 -10.01 -7.64
N TYR A 151 -4.20 -10.03 -6.45
CA TYR A 151 -4.48 -8.80 -5.71
C TYR A 151 -3.20 -8.17 -5.17
N GLU A 152 -3.18 -6.84 -5.09
CA GLU A 152 -2.19 -6.14 -4.30
C GLU A 152 -2.55 -6.25 -2.82
N VAL A 153 -1.63 -6.80 -2.04
CA VAL A 153 -1.80 -6.98 -0.60
C VAL A 153 -0.58 -6.39 0.06
N TRP A 154 -0.79 -5.48 1.00
CA TRP A 154 0.25 -4.75 1.69
C TRP A 154 0.12 -4.94 3.19
N PHE A 155 1.24 -4.92 3.89
CA PHE A 155 1.28 -5.09 5.33
C PHE A 155 1.86 -3.87 6.02
N VAL A 156 1.41 -3.66 7.24
CA VAL A 156 2.04 -2.77 8.20
C VAL A 156 2.65 -3.63 9.30
N VAL A 157 3.90 -3.33 9.64
CA VAL A 157 4.60 -3.96 10.76
C VAL A 157 5.01 -2.89 11.78
N PRO A 158 5.17 -3.27 13.07
CA PRO A 158 5.74 -2.38 14.08
C PRO A 158 7.11 -1.83 13.70
N ASP A 159 7.49 -0.68 14.26
CA ASP A 159 8.77 -0.04 13.96
C ASP A 159 9.97 -0.90 14.41
N ASP A 160 9.81 -1.66 15.49
CA ASP A 160 10.80 -2.58 16.06
C ASP A 160 10.73 -4.01 15.50
N TYR A 161 9.85 -4.26 14.53
CA TYR A 161 9.66 -5.59 13.96
C TYR A 161 10.95 -6.12 13.30
N PRO A 162 11.42 -7.34 13.60
CA PRO A 162 12.69 -7.83 13.08
C PRO A 162 12.68 -7.92 11.54
N ALA A 163 13.76 -7.47 10.89
CA ALA A 163 13.88 -7.56 9.43
C ALA A 163 13.73 -9.00 8.90
N SER A 164 14.17 -10.01 9.67
CA SER A 164 14.03 -11.42 9.34
C SER A 164 12.60 -11.98 9.43
N GLN A 165 11.67 -11.20 9.99
CA GLN A 165 10.26 -11.59 10.16
C GLN A 165 9.30 -10.79 9.27
N VAL A 166 9.81 -9.79 8.54
CA VAL A 166 9.03 -9.00 7.57
C VAL A 166 8.33 -9.97 6.61
N PRO A 167 7.01 -9.80 6.36
CA PRO A 167 6.28 -10.64 5.42
C PRO A 167 6.97 -10.68 4.05
N THR A 168 7.18 -11.88 3.52
CA THR A 168 7.76 -12.09 2.19
C THR A 168 6.75 -11.78 1.09
N PHE A 169 7.23 -11.75 -0.16
CA PHE A 169 6.41 -11.50 -1.35
C PHE A 169 5.21 -12.45 -1.53
N ASP A 170 5.30 -13.65 -0.94
CA ASP A 170 4.21 -14.64 -0.91
C ASP A 170 2.95 -14.09 -0.21
N TYR A 171 3.11 -13.14 0.72
CA TYR A 171 2.03 -12.59 1.53
C TYR A 171 1.76 -11.11 1.23
N ALA A 172 2.79 -10.34 0.84
CA ALA A 172 2.69 -8.90 0.69
C ALA A 172 3.56 -8.39 -0.47
N THR A 173 3.04 -7.50 -1.32
CA THR A 173 3.86 -6.77 -2.31
C THR A 173 4.66 -5.65 -1.69
N LEU A 174 4.07 -4.94 -0.74
CA LEU A 174 4.66 -3.79 -0.07
C LEU A 174 4.48 -3.97 1.43
N VAL A 175 5.50 -3.57 2.20
CA VAL A 175 5.45 -3.60 3.65
C VAL A 175 5.91 -2.27 4.20
N TRP A 176 5.09 -1.64 5.03
CA TRP A 176 5.46 -0.41 5.72
C TRP A 176 5.80 -0.66 7.19
N ARG A 177 6.72 0.15 7.71
CA ARG A 177 6.82 0.41 9.16
C ARG A 177 5.71 1.37 9.55
N TRP A 178 5.08 1.15 10.72
CA TRP A 178 3.93 1.95 11.15
C TRP A 178 4.21 3.45 11.17
N SER A 179 5.30 3.89 11.83
CA SER A 179 5.63 5.32 11.91
C SER A 179 5.91 5.95 10.54
N ILE A 180 6.51 5.19 9.63
CA ILE A 180 6.82 5.64 8.27
C ILE A 180 5.54 5.79 7.45
N LEU A 181 4.61 4.85 7.53
CA LEU A 181 3.31 4.95 6.86
C LEU A 181 2.52 6.17 7.37
N CYS A 182 2.48 6.37 8.70
CA CYS A 182 1.79 7.52 9.29
C CYS A 182 2.36 8.87 8.87
N ALA A 183 3.63 8.91 8.43
CA ALA A 183 4.30 10.11 7.95
C ALA A 183 4.34 10.21 6.41
N GLY A 184 3.54 9.41 5.70
CA GLY A 184 3.45 9.44 4.24
C GLY A 184 4.67 8.86 3.52
N GLY A 185 5.51 8.10 4.24
CA GLY A 185 6.78 7.57 3.74
C GLY A 185 6.66 6.33 2.86
N TYR A 186 7.80 5.93 2.30
CA TYR A 186 7.93 4.78 1.41
C TYR A 186 7.95 3.43 2.16
N PRO A 187 7.52 2.33 1.53
CA PRO A 187 7.62 1.00 2.10
C PRO A 187 9.09 0.56 2.28
N ILE A 188 9.29 -0.51 3.04
CA ILE A 188 10.58 -1.18 3.19
C ILE A 188 11.01 -1.70 1.82
N GLU A 189 12.22 -1.34 1.39
CA GLU A 189 12.80 -1.87 0.16
C GLU A 189 12.90 -3.40 0.25
N SER A 190 12.31 -4.10 -0.72
CA SER A 190 12.50 -5.54 -0.86
C SER A 190 13.92 -5.79 -1.38
N SER A 191 14.63 -6.75 -0.79
CA SER A 191 15.92 -7.18 -1.33
C SER A 191 15.71 -7.74 -2.74
N ASP A 192 16.58 -7.37 -3.68
CA ASP A 192 16.46 -7.53 -5.14
C ASP A 192 16.04 -8.93 -5.69
N SER A 193 16.03 -9.99 -4.89
CA SER A 193 15.54 -11.32 -5.31
C SER A 193 14.04 -11.37 -5.61
N ASP A 194 13.25 -10.47 -4.99
CA ASP A 194 11.78 -10.48 -5.09
C ASP A 194 11.27 -9.55 -6.21
N SER A 195 12.15 -8.66 -6.71
CA SER A 195 11.89 -7.71 -7.80
C SER A 195 11.53 -8.42 -9.12
N ASP A 196 12.25 -9.50 -9.44
CA ASP A 196 12.05 -10.28 -10.68
C ASP A 196 10.65 -10.93 -10.73
N ALA A 197 10.10 -11.34 -9.57
CA ALA A 197 8.76 -11.91 -9.47
C ALA A 197 7.66 -10.84 -9.62
N HIS A 198 7.89 -9.65 -9.08
CA HIS A 198 6.98 -8.51 -9.20
C HIS A 198 6.86 -8.03 -10.65
N GLU A 199 7.99 -7.85 -11.34
CA GLU A 199 8.00 -7.46 -12.76
C GLU A 199 7.31 -8.49 -13.66
N THR A 200 7.49 -9.78 -13.36
CA THR A 200 6.82 -10.86 -14.09
C THR A 200 5.29 -10.82 -13.90
N LEU A 201 4.82 -10.54 -12.68
CA LEU A 201 3.39 -10.42 -12.38
C LEU A 201 2.77 -9.17 -13.02
N LEU A 202 3.48 -8.04 -12.99
CA LEU A 202 3.06 -6.80 -13.64
C LEU A 202 2.99 -6.94 -15.16
N ALA A 203 3.95 -7.64 -15.76
CA ALA A 203 3.92 -7.97 -17.19
C ALA A 203 2.71 -8.85 -17.54
N ALA A 204 2.36 -9.82 -16.69
CA ALA A 204 1.16 -10.63 -16.86
C ALA A 204 -0.13 -9.82 -16.74
N LYS A 205 -0.22 -8.88 -15.78
CA LYS A 205 -1.36 -7.95 -15.64
C LYS A 205 -1.54 -7.07 -16.88
N LYS A 206 -0.45 -6.46 -17.38
CA LYS A 206 -0.46 -5.65 -18.61
C LYS A 206 -0.96 -6.45 -19.81
N LEU A 207 -0.54 -7.72 -19.93
CA LEU A 207 -1.01 -8.60 -20.99
C LEU A 207 -2.50 -8.93 -20.87
N SER A 208 -3.03 -9.15 -19.66
CA SER A 208 -4.47 -9.38 -19.47
C SER A 208 -5.33 -8.15 -19.78
N GLU A 209 -4.89 -6.96 -19.40
CA GLU A 209 -5.60 -5.69 -19.69
C GLU A 209 -5.59 -5.38 -21.20
N TYR A 210 -4.48 -5.63 -21.88
CA TYR A 210 -4.37 -5.48 -23.34
C TYR A 210 -5.30 -6.44 -24.09
N VAL A 211 -5.39 -7.68 -23.63
CA VAL A 211 -6.28 -8.69 -24.25
C VAL A 211 -7.75 -8.33 -24.01
N SER A 212 -8.11 -7.85 -22.81
CA SER A 212 -9.49 -7.45 -22.49
C SER A 212 -9.95 -6.16 -23.19
N SER A 213 -9.03 -5.26 -23.56
CA SER A 213 -9.35 -4.03 -24.32
C SER A 213 -9.36 -4.22 -25.84
N SER A 214 -8.94 -5.37 -26.34
CA SER A 214 -8.84 -5.70 -27.77
C SER A 214 -9.99 -6.55 -28.30
N VAL A 215 -11.05 -6.80 -27.51
CA VAL A 215 -12.21 -7.63 -27.86
C VAL A 215 -13.49 -6.79 -27.90
#